data_AF-A0A7S0AYG7-F1
#
_entry.id   AF-A0A7S0AYG7-F1
#
_cell.length_a   1.000
_cell.length_b   1.000
_cell.length_c   1.000
_cell.angle_alpha   90.00
_cell.angle_beta   90.00
_cell.angle_gamma   90.00
#
_symmetry.space_group_name_H-M   'P 1'
#
loop_
_entity.id
_entity.type
_entity.pdbx_description
1 polymer ?
#
loop_
_entity_poly.entity_id
_entity_poly.type
_entity_poly.pdbx_seq_one_letter_code
_entity_poly.pdbx_strand_id
1 'polypeptide(L)'
;MDHRQVNHKWGPWYDLSGSYAEPIASDENPESFSGFAPTLHTDHVSGDRTRSVNYVFSTQMLLPSSRVPGFIFHQTERTDHDGHFYCTRGVKECVNNSNTRDFDYLGYKYSLLSTLGTAGLNNVFTMIPARDPAEFELLPKADINFIHDWLKWTDSNLPKLRNTEWIPTLPGPSVGNVDGTHSMDGDEGFIFLFNPNPMQLNVTLAVDESIGLLDAAQDQHWQVSELFPTTGSVGTWASQESVVVSVEGGSARVLELRKHSVGPARLLHATGARARVAMADEKLELHEALGVSGQEASVLVQASSPSAAAVNGVQCTLGAAPMRAARWQIRAHFAGPSMLGNAPVLPLPSKDFTGGWYNGTFKIPQAYFKQLKARATTYPIPWTHSASGCGQPHCVDDSKATWLIPTRLLMAASVVHPAADMQLRLLLDGKEVPLARSYNSRGRELHSCFLGFYFDASSLKAERDYHVALNLPKLQAGQFYGLFWQNIETVYTDQVESCTILPDGDHISERIV
;
A
#
# COMPACT_ATOMS: atom_id res chain seq x y z
N MET A 1 6.69 31.24 -18.35
CA MET A 1 7.20 30.71 -17.07
C MET A 1 6.68 29.30 -16.95
N ASP A 2 7.51 28.39 -16.49
CA ASP A 2 7.09 27.04 -16.14
C ASP A 2 6.06 27.12 -15.01
N HIS A 3 4.88 26.52 -15.17
CA HIS A 3 3.77 26.65 -14.22
C HIS A 3 4.12 26.06 -12.85
N ARG A 4 5.05 25.08 -12.78
CA ARG A 4 5.66 24.57 -11.54
C ARG A 4 6.24 25.68 -10.68
N GLN A 5 7.06 26.53 -11.30
CA GLN A 5 7.74 27.63 -10.64
C GLN A 5 6.76 28.70 -10.15
N VAL A 6 5.63 28.83 -10.86
CA VAL A 6 4.58 29.78 -10.51
C VAL A 6 3.77 29.28 -9.30
N ASN A 7 3.41 28.00 -9.26
CA ASN A 7 2.74 27.41 -8.09
C ASN A 7 3.61 27.39 -6.84
N HIS A 8 4.93 27.19 -6.97
CA HIS A 8 5.85 27.34 -5.84
C HIS A 8 5.87 28.77 -5.27
N LYS A 9 5.65 29.77 -6.12
CA LYS A 9 5.71 31.18 -5.72
C LYS A 9 4.38 31.72 -5.21
N TRP A 10 3.27 31.30 -5.80
CA TRP A 10 1.94 31.90 -5.57
C TRP A 10 0.93 30.93 -4.98
N GLY A 11 1.29 29.66 -4.79
CA GLY A 11 0.42 28.63 -4.25
C GLY A 11 -0.58 28.09 -5.28
N PRO A 12 -1.46 27.16 -4.86
CA PRO A 12 -2.40 26.47 -5.74
C PRO A 12 -3.49 27.40 -6.30
N TRP A 13 -3.73 28.55 -5.67
CA TRP A 13 -4.71 29.56 -6.10
C TRP A 13 -4.36 30.27 -7.42
N TYR A 14 -3.15 30.05 -7.94
CA TYR A 14 -2.79 30.51 -9.27
C TYR A 14 -3.64 29.84 -10.36
N ASP A 15 -4.29 28.71 -10.07
CA ASP A 15 -5.24 28.06 -10.97
C ASP A 15 -6.36 29.02 -11.44
N LEU A 16 -6.81 29.92 -10.56
CA LEU A 16 -7.80 30.98 -10.84
C LEU A 16 -7.36 31.96 -11.94
N SER A 17 -6.08 32.00 -12.28
CA SER A 17 -5.53 32.82 -13.36
C SER A 17 -5.45 32.10 -14.72
N GLY A 18 -6.03 30.90 -14.83
CA GLY A 18 -6.11 30.13 -16.08
C GLY A 18 -5.05 29.03 -16.23
N SER A 19 -4.52 28.53 -15.10
CA SER A 19 -3.58 27.41 -15.04
C SER A 19 -4.17 26.29 -14.17
N TYR A 20 -3.46 25.16 -13.99
CA TYR A 20 -3.83 24.13 -13.01
C TYR A 20 -2.88 24.14 -11.80
N ALA A 21 -3.38 23.69 -10.65
CA ALA A 21 -2.57 23.48 -9.45
C ALA A 21 -1.71 22.21 -9.63
N GLU A 22 -0.44 22.29 -9.24
CA GLU A 22 0.53 21.22 -9.51
C GLU A 22 0.41 20.09 -8.50
N PRO A 23 0.11 18.86 -8.94
CA PRO A 23 -0.33 17.79 -8.05
C PRO A 23 0.76 17.20 -7.16
N ILE A 24 2.03 17.34 -7.53
CA ILE A 24 3.16 16.80 -6.76
C ILE A 24 4.21 17.87 -6.40
N ALA A 25 3.92 19.14 -6.72
CA ALA A 25 4.80 20.30 -6.51
C ALA A 25 6.26 20.05 -6.99
N SER A 26 6.43 19.31 -8.09
CA SER A 26 7.70 18.95 -8.75
C SER A 26 7.43 18.57 -10.22
N ASP A 27 8.48 18.27 -11.00
CA ASP A 27 8.31 17.52 -12.27
C ASP A 27 7.80 16.12 -11.97
N GLU A 28 6.93 15.58 -12.81
CA GLU A 28 6.33 14.26 -12.63
C GLU A 28 7.18 13.10 -13.14
N ASN A 29 8.38 13.40 -13.65
CA ASN A 29 9.35 12.38 -14.03
C ASN A 29 10.08 11.84 -12.78
N PRO A 30 10.26 10.51 -12.65
CA PRO A 30 10.88 9.88 -11.49
C PRO A 30 12.25 10.43 -11.10
N GLU A 31 13.04 10.93 -12.05
CA GLU A 31 14.35 11.54 -11.80
C GLU A 31 14.31 12.93 -11.14
N SER A 32 13.12 13.42 -10.75
CA SER A 32 12.94 14.76 -10.19
C SER A 32 12.54 14.78 -8.72
N PHE A 33 12.25 13.62 -8.11
CA PHE A 33 11.79 13.54 -6.72
C PHE A 33 12.08 12.18 -6.06
N SER A 34 12.01 12.17 -4.73
CA SER A 34 12.06 10.97 -3.88
C SER A 34 10.87 10.94 -2.92
N GLY A 35 10.66 9.80 -2.28
CA GLY A 35 9.64 9.61 -1.26
C GLY A 35 10.16 9.91 0.13
N PHE A 36 9.25 10.19 1.07
CA PHE A 36 9.61 10.30 2.49
C PHE A 36 9.67 8.93 3.18
N ALA A 37 8.98 7.92 2.65
CA ALA A 37 8.96 6.56 3.18
C ALA A 37 9.86 5.62 2.36
N PRO A 38 10.45 4.58 2.99
CA PRO A 38 11.26 3.60 2.28
C PRO A 38 10.41 2.76 1.33
N THR A 39 10.65 2.87 0.02
CA THR A 39 10.00 2.08 -1.03
C THR A 39 10.93 1.92 -2.23
N LEU A 40 10.75 0.86 -3.00
CA LEU A 40 11.45 0.62 -4.27
C LEU A 40 10.59 0.91 -5.52
N HIS A 41 9.35 1.39 -5.30
CA HIS A 41 8.32 1.60 -6.31
C HIS A 41 8.13 3.09 -6.58
N THR A 42 8.24 3.50 -7.85
CA THR A 42 8.11 4.91 -8.24
C THR A 42 6.67 5.41 -8.09
N ASP A 43 5.68 4.54 -8.32
CA ASP A 43 4.27 4.90 -8.14
C ASP A 43 3.88 5.02 -6.66
N HIS A 44 4.60 4.32 -5.76
CA HIS A 44 4.49 4.59 -4.32
C HIS A 44 5.03 5.98 -3.99
N VAL A 45 6.20 6.33 -4.52
CA VAL A 45 6.81 7.65 -4.32
C VAL A 45 5.91 8.76 -4.87
N SER A 46 5.34 8.57 -6.06
CA SER A 46 4.41 9.52 -6.68
C SER A 46 3.14 9.67 -5.83
N GLY A 47 2.50 8.56 -5.44
CA GLY A 47 1.33 8.58 -4.57
C GLY A 47 1.58 9.29 -3.24
N ASP A 48 2.69 8.98 -2.57
CA ASP A 48 3.10 9.64 -1.32
C ASP A 48 3.30 11.14 -1.50
N ARG A 49 3.91 11.54 -2.62
CA ARG A 49 4.15 12.96 -2.93
C ARG A 49 2.85 13.70 -3.21
N THR A 50 1.94 13.12 -3.99
CA THR A 50 0.60 13.69 -4.25
C THR A 50 -0.14 13.89 -2.94
N ARG A 51 -0.19 12.87 -2.07
CA ARG A 51 -0.87 12.98 -0.77
C ARG A 51 -0.26 14.05 0.10
N SER A 52 1.08 14.11 0.19
CA SER A 52 1.79 15.12 0.99
C SER A 52 1.49 16.55 0.53
N VAL A 53 1.47 16.79 -0.80
CA VAL A 53 1.13 18.10 -1.37
C VAL A 53 -0.34 18.44 -1.15
N ASN A 54 -1.24 17.48 -1.37
CA ASN A 54 -2.68 17.65 -1.16
C ASN A 54 -3.01 17.92 0.30
N TYR A 55 -2.30 17.31 1.24
CA TYR A 55 -2.41 17.63 2.68
C TYR A 55 -2.12 19.10 2.94
N VAL A 56 -1.00 19.62 2.42
CA VAL A 56 -0.64 21.04 2.56
C VAL A 56 -1.66 21.94 1.88
N PHE A 57 -2.10 21.61 0.66
CA PHE A 57 -3.07 22.41 -0.07
C PHE A 57 -4.42 22.50 0.66
N SER A 58 -4.94 21.39 1.17
CA SER A 58 -6.21 21.36 1.89
C SER A 58 -6.11 22.00 3.28
N THR A 59 -5.11 21.61 4.08
CA THR A 59 -5.08 21.94 5.52
C THR A 59 -4.37 23.26 5.84
N GLN A 60 -3.42 23.68 5.01
CA GLN A 60 -2.60 24.87 5.27
C GLN A 60 -2.93 26.01 4.30
N MET A 61 -3.26 25.69 3.05
CA MET A 61 -3.59 26.68 2.02
C MET A 61 -5.09 26.83 1.77
N LEU A 62 -5.90 26.01 2.45
CA LEU A 62 -7.37 26.02 2.44
C LEU A 62 -7.97 25.90 1.02
N LEU A 63 -7.29 25.15 0.15
CA LEU A 63 -7.80 24.84 -1.17
C LEU A 63 -9.03 23.94 -1.02
N PRO A 64 -10.20 24.31 -1.59
CA PRO A 64 -11.40 23.49 -1.51
C PRO A 64 -11.14 22.09 -2.09
N SER A 65 -11.74 21.06 -1.50
CA SER A 65 -11.69 19.66 -1.96
C SER A 65 -11.88 19.52 -3.48
N SER A 66 -12.91 20.20 -4.02
CA SER A 66 -13.23 20.24 -5.45
C SER A 66 -12.15 20.88 -6.35
N ARG A 67 -11.05 21.39 -5.81
CA ARG A 67 -9.92 22.00 -6.53
C ARG A 67 -8.57 21.33 -6.24
N VAL A 68 -8.52 20.41 -5.29
CA VAL A 68 -7.30 19.67 -4.97
C VAL A 68 -6.89 18.86 -6.22
N PRO A 69 -5.66 19.04 -6.74
CA PRO A 69 -5.21 18.36 -7.95
C PRO A 69 -4.78 16.92 -7.65
N GLY A 70 -5.07 16.02 -8.59
CA GLY A 70 -4.71 14.61 -8.53
C GLY A 70 -3.75 14.23 -9.64
N PHE A 71 -2.85 13.28 -9.38
CA PHE A 71 -1.92 12.76 -10.38
C PHE A 71 -1.69 11.27 -10.25
N ILE A 72 -2.30 10.53 -11.18
CA ILE A 72 -2.23 9.08 -11.22
C ILE A 72 -0.96 8.67 -12.00
N PHE A 73 -0.16 7.82 -11.37
CA PHE A 73 1.11 7.23 -11.83
C PHE A 73 2.29 8.22 -11.85
N HIS A 74 3.18 8.10 -12.83
CA HIS A 74 4.37 8.94 -13.03
C HIS A 74 4.60 9.19 -14.53
N GLN A 75 5.35 10.23 -14.91
CA GLN A 75 5.78 10.42 -16.31
C GLN A 75 7.04 9.63 -16.62
N THR A 76 7.31 9.36 -17.90
CA THR A 76 8.57 8.75 -18.32
C THR A 76 9.78 9.61 -18.01
N GLU A 77 10.88 8.97 -17.62
CA GLU A 77 12.17 9.64 -17.48
C GLU A 77 12.67 10.23 -18.80
N ARG A 78 13.15 11.48 -18.77
CA ARG A 78 13.65 12.21 -19.93
C ARG A 78 15.15 12.05 -20.16
N THR A 79 15.88 11.58 -19.13
CA THR A 79 17.32 11.32 -19.19
C THR A 79 17.61 9.84 -19.03
N ASP A 80 18.72 9.38 -19.58
CA ASP A 80 19.27 8.06 -19.26
C ASP A 80 20.14 8.09 -17.98
N HIS A 81 20.78 6.97 -17.70
CA HIS A 81 21.63 6.76 -16.54
C HIS A 81 22.86 7.70 -16.46
N ASP A 82 23.38 8.20 -17.59
CA ASP A 82 24.51 9.13 -17.61
C ASP A 82 24.07 10.61 -17.62
N GLY A 83 22.75 10.84 -17.65
CA GLY A 83 22.14 12.17 -17.63
C GLY A 83 21.99 12.79 -19.02
N HIS A 84 22.26 12.04 -20.09
CA HIS A 84 22.05 12.51 -21.44
C HIS A 84 20.57 12.75 -21.72
N PHE A 85 20.29 13.93 -22.30
CA PHE A 85 18.94 14.34 -22.67
C PHE A 85 18.79 14.25 -24.18
N TYR A 86 17.92 13.36 -24.64
CA TYR A 86 17.77 13.08 -26.08
C TYR A 86 16.92 14.13 -26.82
N CYS A 87 16.17 14.98 -26.10
CA CYS A 87 15.38 16.07 -26.70
C CYS A 87 16.22 17.34 -26.89
N THR A 88 17.39 17.26 -27.54
CA THR A 88 18.18 18.45 -27.88
C THR A 88 17.78 19.05 -29.22
N ARG A 89 18.01 20.36 -29.36
CA ARG A 89 17.65 21.15 -30.55
C ARG A 89 18.35 20.56 -31.80
N GLY A 90 17.57 19.97 -32.72
CA GLY A 90 18.07 19.43 -33.99
C GLY A 90 17.89 17.92 -34.18
N VAL A 91 17.47 17.18 -33.15
CA VAL A 91 17.10 15.76 -33.29
C VAL A 91 15.65 15.66 -33.77
N LYS A 92 15.41 15.01 -34.92
CA LYS A 92 14.07 14.88 -35.54
C LYS A 92 13.10 14.03 -34.72
N GLU A 93 13.62 13.13 -33.89
CA GLU A 93 12.86 12.26 -33.01
C GLU A 93 13.24 12.58 -31.56
N CYS A 94 12.53 13.55 -30.96
CA CYS A 94 12.60 13.81 -29.51
C CYS A 94 12.17 12.59 -28.67
N VAL A 95 11.64 11.55 -29.31
CA VAL A 95 11.01 10.38 -28.71
C VAL A 95 11.55 9.13 -29.39
N ASN A 96 12.88 9.03 -29.51
CA ASN A 96 13.46 7.72 -29.80
C ASN A 96 13.09 6.78 -28.63
N ASN A 97 13.03 5.47 -28.84
CA ASN A 97 12.50 4.46 -27.91
C ASN A 97 13.25 4.34 -26.54
N SER A 98 13.96 5.37 -26.08
CA SER A 98 14.54 5.45 -24.76
C SER A 98 13.45 5.50 -23.69
N ASN A 99 13.63 4.69 -22.65
CA ASN A 99 12.77 4.60 -21.47
C ASN A 99 11.29 4.30 -21.76
N THR A 100 10.92 3.68 -22.89
CA THR A 100 9.50 3.47 -23.26
C THR A 100 8.73 2.53 -22.35
N ARG A 101 9.43 1.63 -21.63
CA ARG A 101 8.81 0.73 -20.66
C ARG A 101 8.82 1.35 -19.29
N ASP A 102 7.76 1.99 -18.86
CA ASP A 102 7.73 2.83 -17.67
C ASP A 102 6.55 2.54 -16.76
N PHE A 103 5.90 1.38 -16.88
CA PHE A 103 4.82 1.03 -15.99
C PHE A 103 5.32 0.35 -14.70
N ASP A 104 5.07 0.96 -13.54
CA ASP A 104 5.31 0.34 -12.23
C ASP A 104 4.17 -0.63 -11.91
N TYR A 105 4.29 -1.83 -12.45
CA TYR A 105 3.27 -2.88 -12.38
C TYR A 105 2.77 -3.19 -10.95
N LEU A 106 3.60 -2.97 -9.93
CA LEU A 106 3.23 -3.27 -8.54
C LEU A 106 2.85 -2.02 -7.73
N GLY A 107 3.33 -0.84 -8.12
CA GLY A 107 3.02 0.41 -7.42
C GLY A 107 1.75 1.12 -7.89
N TYR A 108 1.28 0.86 -9.12
CA TYR A 108 0.24 1.66 -9.76
C TYR A 108 -1.08 1.73 -8.98
N LYS A 109 -1.50 0.64 -8.31
CA LYS A 109 -2.76 0.59 -7.53
C LYS A 109 -2.72 1.59 -6.38
N TYR A 110 -1.58 1.68 -5.71
CA TYR A 110 -1.37 2.61 -4.60
C TYR A 110 -1.41 4.06 -5.09
N SER A 111 -0.76 4.38 -6.22
CA SER A 111 -0.80 5.73 -6.82
C SER A 111 -2.21 6.15 -7.24
N LEU A 112 -2.94 5.25 -7.91
CA LEU A 112 -4.34 5.48 -8.31
C LEU A 112 -5.20 5.80 -7.10
N LEU A 113 -5.19 4.95 -6.08
CA LEU A 113 -6.00 5.13 -4.87
C LEU A 113 -5.58 6.35 -4.06
N SER A 114 -4.27 6.63 -3.97
CA SER A 114 -3.73 7.84 -3.32
C SER A 114 -4.30 9.11 -3.94
N THR A 115 -4.39 9.13 -5.27
CA THR A 115 -4.93 10.25 -6.01
C THR A 115 -6.43 10.38 -5.85
N LEU A 116 -7.18 9.29 -6.08
CA LEU A 116 -8.64 9.30 -5.93
C LEU A 116 -9.07 9.67 -4.51
N GLY A 117 -8.36 9.15 -3.49
CA GLY A 117 -8.67 9.39 -2.09
C GLY A 117 -8.29 10.78 -1.58
N THR A 118 -7.38 11.52 -2.23
CA THR A 118 -6.96 12.85 -1.74
C THR A 118 -7.39 14.01 -2.63
N ALA A 119 -7.45 13.82 -3.95
CA ALA A 119 -7.91 14.83 -4.89
C ALA A 119 -9.41 14.72 -5.21
N GLY A 120 -10.00 13.53 -5.01
CA GLY A 120 -11.38 13.24 -5.35
C GLY A 120 -11.62 13.27 -6.86
N LEU A 121 -11.79 14.49 -7.40
CA LEU A 121 -12.32 14.72 -8.75
C LEU A 121 -11.33 15.27 -9.79
N ASN A 122 -10.29 16.01 -9.39
CA ASN A 122 -9.42 16.68 -10.37
C ASN A 122 -8.22 15.82 -10.75
N ASN A 123 -8.49 14.65 -11.30
CA ASN A 123 -7.46 13.65 -11.56
C ASN A 123 -6.85 13.83 -12.95
N VAL A 124 -5.54 14.05 -13.01
CA VAL A 124 -4.75 13.86 -14.23
C VAL A 124 -4.28 12.42 -14.27
N PHE A 125 -4.53 11.76 -15.39
CA PHE A 125 -4.08 10.40 -15.63
C PHE A 125 -2.90 10.38 -16.60
N THR A 126 -1.76 9.89 -16.13
CA THR A 126 -0.52 9.86 -16.90
C THR A 126 -0.04 8.42 -17.10
N MET A 127 0.62 8.16 -18.24
CA MET A 127 1.33 6.92 -18.59
C MET A 127 0.57 5.62 -18.27
N ILE A 128 -0.54 5.40 -18.97
CA ILE A 128 -0.95 4.02 -19.29
C ILE A 128 0.20 3.39 -20.12
N PRO A 129 0.51 2.08 -19.98
CA PRO A 129 1.60 1.37 -20.70
C PRO A 129 1.49 1.33 -22.24
N ALA A 130 1.08 2.42 -22.89
CA ALA A 130 0.84 2.54 -24.32
C ALA A 130 2.09 2.97 -25.10
N ARG A 131 3.19 3.32 -24.42
CA ARG A 131 4.45 3.75 -25.06
C ARG A 131 5.29 2.57 -25.55
N ASP A 132 5.29 1.45 -24.82
CA ASP A 132 5.90 0.20 -25.23
C ASP A 132 4.80 -0.75 -25.76
N PRO A 133 4.90 -1.24 -27.01
CA PRO A 133 3.89 -2.14 -27.56
C PRO A 133 3.71 -3.43 -26.77
N ALA A 134 4.77 -3.98 -26.17
CA ALA A 134 4.66 -5.20 -25.38
C ALA A 134 3.92 -4.94 -24.07
N GLU A 135 4.22 -3.84 -23.36
CA GLU A 135 3.45 -3.45 -22.17
C GLU A 135 1.98 -3.19 -22.51
N PHE A 136 1.70 -2.53 -23.64
CA PHE A 136 0.33 -2.23 -24.08
C PHE A 136 -0.47 -3.50 -24.37
N GLU A 137 0.12 -4.43 -25.13
CA GLU A 137 -0.55 -5.65 -25.57
C GLU A 137 -0.69 -6.69 -24.45
N LEU A 138 0.28 -6.72 -23.53
CA LEU A 138 0.38 -7.76 -22.51
C LEU A 138 -0.10 -7.33 -21.12
N LEU A 139 -0.45 -6.06 -20.90
CA LEU A 139 -1.02 -5.62 -19.62
C LEU A 139 -2.23 -6.51 -19.26
N PRO A 140 -2.21 -7.20 -18.11
CA PRO A 140 -3.25 -8.17 -17.82
C PRO A 140 -4.62 -7.54 -17.70
N LYS A 141 -5.63 -8.28 -18.16
CA LYS A 141 -7.02 -7.79 -18.19
C LYS A 141 -7.56 -7.39 -16.81
N ALA A 142 -7.08 -8.06 -15.76
CA ALA A 142 -7.45 -7.73 -14.39
C ALA A 142 -6.98 -6.33 -13.98
N ASP A 143 -5.75 -5.95 -14.36
CA ASP A 143 -5.18 -4.63 -14.05
C ASP A 143 -5.84 -3.52 -14.88
N ILE A 144 -6.15 -3.79 -16.15
CA ILE A 144 -6.97 -2.91 -16.99
C ILE A 144 -8.35 -2.68 -16.34
N ASN A 145 -9.04 -3.76 -15.95
CA ASN A 145 -10.34 -3.67 -15.31
C ASN A 145 -10.25 -2.90 -13.98
N PHE A 146 -9.21 -3.13 -13.18
CA PHE A 146 -9.00 -2.41 -11.93
C PHE A 146 -8.96 -0.89 -12.16
N ILE A 147 -8.16 -0.41 -13.12
CA ILE A 147 -8.08 1.02 -13.47
C ILE A 147 -9.45 1.52 -13.94
N HIS A 148 -10.08 0.84 -14.89
CA HIS A 148 -11.36 1.24 -15.44
C HIS A 148 -12.49 1.28 -14.40
N ASP A 149 -12.54 0.29 -13.51
CA ASP A 149 -13.61 0.16 -12.54
C ASP A 149 -13.48 1.21 -11.45
N TRP A 150 -12.26 1.57 -11.01
CA TRP A 150 -12.04 2.69 -10.10
C TRP A 150 -12.38 4.05 -10.74
N LEU A 151 -12.05 4.28 -12.01
CA LEU A 151 -12.44 5.52 -12.69
C LEU A 151 -13.97 5.63 -12.84
N LYS A 152 -14.66 4.54 -13.23
CA LYS A 152 -16.13 4.51 -13.26
C LYS A 152 -16.74 4.67 -11.88
N TRP A 153 -16.12 4.08 -10.86
CA TRP A 153 -16.53 4.24 -9.48
C TRP A 153 -16.43 5.70 -9.04
N THR A 154 -15.36 6.41 -9.42
CA THR A 154 -15.19 7.84 -9.18
C THR A 154 -16.32 8.64 -9.82
N ASP A 155 -16.63 8.39 -11.10
CA ASP A 155 -17.74 9.06 -11.80
C ASP A 155 -19.10 8.80 -11.12
N SER A 156 -19.32 7.58 -10.64
CA SER A 156 -20.58 7.19 -9.99
C SER A 156 -20.74 7.77 -8.59
N ASN A 157 -19.63 8.21 -7.96
CA ASN A 157 -19.59 8.70 -6.59
C ASN A 157 -19.22 10.19 -6.47
N LEU A 158 -19.39 10.94 -7.57
CA LEU A 158 -19.15 12.37 -7.64
C LEU A 158 -19.67 13.17 -6.42
N PRO A 159 -20.92 12.98 -5.92
CA PRO A 159 -21.41 13.76 -4.78
C PRO A 159 -20.58 13.58 -3.50
N LYS A 160 -20.15 12.34 -3.22
CA LYS A 160 -19.35 12.00 -2.04
C LYS A 160 -17.91 12.50 -2.17
N LEU A 161 -17.29 12.29 -3.34
CA LEU A 161 -15.90 12.69 -3.61
C LEU A 161 -15.71 14.21 -3.73
N ARG A 162 -16.79 14.99 -3.89
CA ARG A 162 -16.72 16.45 -3.75
C ARG A 162 -16.45 16.88 -2.31
N ASN A 163 -16.72 16.02 -1.34
CA ASN A 163 -16.58 16.30 0.09
C ASN A 163 -15.36 15.57 0.68
N THR A 164 -14.34 15.31 -0.13
CA THR A 164 -13.10 14.68 0.33
C THR A 164 -12.34 15.63 1.28
N GLU A 165 -12.19 15.21 2.52
CA GLU A 165 -11.50 15.96 3.58
C GLU A 165 -10.56 15.05 4.38
N TRP A 166 -9.52 15.65 4.96
CA TRP A 166 -8.56 14.93 5.81
C TRP A 166 -9.18 14.61 7.16
N ILE A 167 -8.97 13.38 7.62
CA ILE A 167 -9.43 12.97 8.95
C ILE A 167 -8.57 13.68 10.00
N PRO A 168 -9.13 14.62 10.80
CA PRO A 168 -8.34 15.50 11.66
C PRO A 168 -7.71 14.79 12.86
N THR A 169 -8.19 13.60 13.19
CA THR A 169 -7.63 12.74 14.25
C THR A 169 -6.44 11.91 13.78
N LEU A 170 -6.16 11.87 12.47
CA LEU A 170 -4.99 11.21 11.89
C LEU A 170 -3.86 12.21 11.60
N PRO A 171 -2.59 11.79 11.69
CA PRO A 171 -1.47 12.59 11.22
C PRO A 171 -1.52 12.79 9.70
N GLY A 172 -0.85 13.83 9.21
CA GLY A 172 -0.63 14.00 7.78
C GLY A 172 0.34 12.96 7.19
N PRO A 173 0.47 12.89 5.85
CA PRO A 173 1.35 11.94 5.17
C PRO A 173 2.80 12.06 5.63
N SER A 174 3.27 11.04 6.33
CA SER A 174 4.66 10.96 6.79
C SER A 174 5.08 9.52 7.07
N VAL A 175 6.39 9.34 7.18
CA VAL A 175 6.97 8.09 7.66
C VAL A 175 6.53 7.80 9.10
N GLY A 176 6.37 6.52 9.42
CA GLY A 176 5.87 6.00 10.71
C GLY A 176 4.36 6.10 10.93
N ASN A 177 3.63 6.75 10.02
CA ASN A 177 2.22 7.07 10.19
C ASN A 177 1.34 6.44 9.11
N VAL A 178 0.07 6.28 9.44
CA VAL A 178 -1.02 6.09 8.48
C VAL A 178 -1.82 7.38 8.47
N ASP A 179 -2.02 7.93 7.29
CA ASP A 179 -2.88 9.08 7.06
C ASP A 179 -4.14 8.65 6.32
N GLY A 180 -5.10 9.57 6.19
CA GLY A 180 -6.33 9.26 5.49
C GLY A 180 -7.29 10.42 5.36
N THR A 181 -8.28 10.18 4.52
CA THR A 181 -9.37 11.10 4.21
C THR A 181 -10.71 10.39 4.36
N HIS A 182 -11.76 11.18 4.55
CA HIS A 182 -13.13 10.73 4.40
C HIS A 182 -13.79 11.46 3.22
N SER A 183 -14.85 10.89 2.66
CA SER A 183 -15.64 11.47 1.56
C SER A 183 -17.10 11.08 1.77
N MET A 184 -17.85 11.94 2.46
CA MET A 184 -19.21 11.65 2.94
C MET A 184 -20.27 12.51 2.25
N ASP A 185 -21.46 11.94 2.07
CA ASP A 185 -22.68 12.62 1.63
C ASP A 185 -23.89 11.99 2.36
N GLY A 186 -24.56 12.75 3.22
CA GLY A 186 -25.72 12.27 4.00
C GLY A 186 -25.38 11.19 5.06
N ASP A 187 -24.21 11.31 5.71
CA ASP A 187 -23.59 10.32 6.61
C ASP A 187 -23.39 8.93 5.98
N GLU A 188 -23.20 8.87 4.67
CA GLU A 188 -22.74 7.67 3.97
C GLU A 188 -21.59 8.05 3.04
N GLY A 189 -20.64 7.14 2.87
CA GLY A 189 -19.53 7.42 1.96
C GLY A 189 -18.31 6.58 2.24
N PHE A 190 -17.15 7.19 2.08
CA PHE A 190 -15.89 6.44 1.98
C PHE A 190 -14.84 6.94 2.95
N ILE A 191 -13.99 6.04 3.39
CA ILE A 191 -12.76 6.32 4.12
C ILE A 191 -11.61 5.74 3.31
N PHE A 192 -10.58 6.55 3.08
CA PHE A 192 -9.33 6.14 2.45
C PHE A 192 -8.22 6.23 3.49
N LEU A 193 -7.50 5.13 3.69
CA LEU A 193 -6.35 5.07 4.58
C LEU A 193 -5.11 4.63 3.77
N PHE A 194 -3.97 5.26 4.05
CA PHE A 194 -2.72 5.01 3.32
C PHE A 194 -1.59 4.70 4.29
N ASN A 195 -0.90 3.59 4.06
CA ASN A 195 0.27 3.22 4.83
C ASN A 195 1.51 3.19 3.92
N PRO A 196 2.33 4.26 3.92
CA PRO A 196 3.54 4.33 3.12
C PRO A 196 4.69 3.48 3.70
N ASN A 197 4.52 2.93 4.90
CA ASN A 197 5.57 2.19 5.61
C ASN A 197 5.61 0.73 5.15
N PRO A 198 6.77 0.04 5.22
CA PRO A 198 6.86 -1.34 4.76
C PRO A 198 6.14 -2.35 5.68
N MET A 199 5.84 -1.99 6.93
CA MET A 199 5.08 -2.84 7.85
C MET A 199 3.62 -2.44 7.92
N GLN A 200 2.75 -3.38 8.27
CA GLN A 200 1.38 -3.08 8.64
C GLN A 200 1.35 -2.13 9.85
N LEU A 201 0.46 -1.15 9.79
CA LEU A 201 0.18 -0.23 10.88
C LEU A 201 -1.31 -0.24 11.22
N ASN A 202 -1.63 0.12 12.46
CA ASN A 202 -3.00 0.25 12.95
C ASN A 202 -3.29 1.72 13.25
N VAL A 203 -4.51 2.15 12.94
CA VAL A 203 -5.05 3.46 13.35
C VAL A 203 -6.32 3.28 14.15
N THR A 204 -6.62 4.23 15.02
CA THR A 204 -7.91 4.29 15.69
C THR A 204 -8.73 5.39 15.05
N LEU A 205 -9.92 5.06 14.58
CA LEU A 205 -10.90 6.00 14.05
C LEU A 205 -12.01 6.19 15.06
N ALA A 206 -12.42 7.44 15.28
CA ALA A 206 -13.65 7.74 15.99
C ALA A 206 -14.79 7.78 14.97
N VAL A 207 -15.91 7.14 15.29
CA VAL A 207 -17.08 7.05 14.41
C VAL A 207 -18.03 8.20 14.73
N ASP A 208 -17.61 9.40 14.34
CA ASP A 208 -18.21 10.68 14.68
C ASP A 208 -17.98 11.73 13.56
N GLU A 209 -18.10 13.01 13.89
CA GLU A 209 -17.89 14.10 12.95
C GLU A 209 -16.47 14.15 12.35
N SER A 210 -15.47 13.53 12.99
CA SER A 210 -14.09 13.49 12.47
C SER A 210 -13.94 12.68 11.19
N ILE A 211 -14.90 11.79 10.88
CA ILE A 211 -14.98 11.08 9.61
C ILE A 211 -16.15 11.57 8.76
N GLY A 212 -16.70 12.76 9.05
CA GLY A 212 -17.75 13.41 8.26
C GLY A 212 -19.18 12.93 8.53
N LEU A 213 -19.44 12.33 9.69
CA LEU A 213 -20.79 11.93 10.13
C LEU A 213 -21.39 13.04 11.00
N LEU A 214 -22.16 13.95 10.40
CA LEU A 214 -22.59 15.21 11.03
C LEU A 214 -23.88 15.06 11.85
N ASP A 215 -24.78 14.16 11.45
CA ASP A 215 -26.10 13.96 12.09
C ASP A 215 -26.24 12.56 12.74
N ALA A 216 -25.11 12.02 13.20
CA ALA A 216 -25.00 10.70 13.81
C ALA A 216 -25.66 10.62 15.20
N ALA A 217 -26.99 10.43 15.25
CA ALA A 217 -27.68 10.12 16.51
C ALA A 217 -27.03 8.91 17.22
N GLN A 218 -27.11 8.86 18.57
CA GLN A 218 -26.41 7.84 19.39
C GLN A 218 -26.77 6.38 19.05
N ASP A 219 -27.90 6.15 18.38
CA ASP A 219 -28.39 4.82 18.00
C ASP A 219 -28.10 4.45 16.52
N GLN A 220 -27.42 5.32 15.78
CA GLN A 220 -27.06 5.05 14.39
C GLN A 220 -25.91 4.04 14.27
N HIS A 221 -25.99 3.25 13.21
CA HIS A 221 -25.03 2.24 12.87
C HIS A 221 -24.74 2.26 11.37
N TRP A 222 -23.51 1.90 11.02
CA TRP A 222 -23.06 1.81 9.63
C TRP A 222 -22.56 0.41 9.35
N GLN A 223 -23.06 -0.21 8.27
CA GLN A 223 -22.39 -1.36 7.69
C GLN A 223 -21.11 -0.87 7.02
N VAL A 224 -19.99 -1.49 7.37
CA VAL A 224 -18.68 -1.17 6.82
C VAL A 224 -18.21 -2.29 5.92
N SER A 225 -17.94 -1.94 4.67
CA SER A 225 -17.43 -2.85 3.66
C SER A 225 -16.08 -2.36 3.16
N GLU A 226 -15.11 -3.26 3.05
CA GLU A 226 -13.87 -2.99 2.36
C GLU A 226 -14.12 -3.03 0.84
N LEU A 227 -13.59 -2.04 0.13
CA LEU A 227 -13.54 -1.97 -1.32
C LEU A 227 -12.14 -2.34 -1.84
N PHE A 228 -11.10 -2.10 -1.03
CA PHE A 228 -9.71 -2.46 -1.28
C PHE A 228 -8.97 -2.67 0.05
N PRO A 229 -8.06 -3.67 0.18
CA PRO A 229 -7.56 -4.57 -0.86
C PRO A 229 -8.51 -5.72 -1.22
N THR A 230 -9.49 -6.04 -0.38
CA THR A 230 -10.48 -7.09 -0.64
C THR A 230 -11.90 -6.52 -0.59
N THR A 231 -12.82 -7.05 -1.40
CA THR A 231 -14.22 -6.60 -1.37
C THR A 231 -15.04 -7.42 -0.38
N GLY A 232 -15.68 -6.77 0.60
CA GLY A 232 -16.68 -7.40 1.46
C GLY A 232 -16.78 -6.80 2.87
N SER A 233 -17.65 -7.35 3.72
CA SER A 233 -17.94 -6.76 5.04
C SER A 233 -16.79 -6.94 6.03
N VAL A 234 -16.45 -5.86 6.73
CA VAL A 234 -15.40 -5.83 7.77
C VAL A 234 -15.90 -5.38 9.14
N GLY A 235 -17.14 -4.89 9.20
CA GLY A 235 -17.72 -4.41 10.44
C GLY A 235 -19.13 -3.87 10.28
N THR A 236 -19.76 -3.65 11.42
CA THR A 236 -20.83 -2.68 11.60
C THR A 236 -20.35 -1.79 12.72
N TRP A 237 -20.31 -0.49 12.51
CA TRP A 237 -19.81 0.48 13.50
C TRP A 237 -20.98 1.25 14.10
N ALA A 238 -20.93 1.54 15.39
CA ALA A 238 -21.90 2.38 16.08
C ALA A 238 -21.41 3.83 16.16
N SER A 239 -22.35 4.77 16.28
CA SER A 239 -22.04 6.17 16.55
C SER A 239 -21.20 6.28 17.83
N GLN A 240 -20.18 7.15 17.81
CA GLN A 240 -19.26 7.42 18.92
C GLN A 240 -18.37 6.23 19.34
N GLU A 241 -18.31 5.16 18.53
CA GLU A 241 -17.41 4.04 18.76
C GLU A 241 -15.97 4.40 18.31
N SER A 242 -14.97 3.85 19.00
CA SER A 242 -13.58 3.87 18.57
C SER A 242 -13.21 2.54 17.93
N VAL A 243 -12.80 2.57 16.66
CA VAL A 243 -12.49 1.36 15.89
C VAL A 243 -11.02 1.36 15.49
N VAL A 244 -10.33 0.26 15.78
CA VAL A 244 -8.97 0.04 15.29
C VAL A 244 -9.05 -0.50 13.86
N VAL A 245 -8.31 0.09 12.92
CA VAL A 245 -8.26 -0.34 11.52
C VAL A 245 -6.80 -0.59 11.15
N SER A 246 -6.51 -1.82 10.70
CA SER A 246 -5.20 -2.18 10.16
C SER A 246 -5.08 -1.84 8.68
N VAL A 247 -3.90 -1.37 8.26
CA VAL A 247 -3.56 -1.07 6.86
C VAL A 247 -2.23 -1.73 6.52
N GLU A 248 -2.21 -2.59 5.50
CA GLU A 248 -0.99 -3.29 5.04
C GLU A 248 0.12 -2.30 4.63
N GLY A 249 1.37 -2.70 4.82
CA GLY A 249 2.52 -1.85 4.50
C GLY A 249 2.68 -1.63 3.00
N GLY A 250 2.99 -0.40 2.59
CA GLY A 250 3.09 0.00 1.19
C GLY A 250 1.78 -0.18 0.42
N SER A 251 0.64 0.03 1.10
CA SER A 251 -0.69 -0.23 0.56
C SER A 251 -1.71 0.78 1.07
N ALA A 252 -2.92 0.70 0.51
CA ALA A 252 -4.06 1.49 0.91
C ALA A 252 -5.17 0.58 1.47
N ARG A 253 -6.11 1.17 2.18
CA ARG A 253 -7.38 0.53 2.56
C ARG A 253 -8.52 1.48 2.27
N VAL A 254 -9.53 1.02 1.53
CA VAL A 254 -10.70 1.82 1.19
C VAL A 254 -11.93 1.15 1.78
N LEU A 255 -12.66 1.90 2.60
CA LEU A 255 -13.86 1.44 3.28
C LEU A 255 -15.07 2.24 2.80
N GLU A 256 -16.21 1.56 2.65
CA GLU A 256 -17.51 2.14 2.42
C GLU A 256 -18.37 2.02 3.67
N LEU A 257 -18.99 3.13 4.08
CA LEU A 257 -19.93 3.22 5.18
C LEU A 257 -21.34 3.47 4.60
N ARG A 258 -22.28 2.59 4.96
CA ARG A 258 -23.71 2.73 4.62
C ARG A 258 -24.56 2.60 5.87
N LYS A 259 -25.59 3.43 6.00
CA LYS A 259 -26.52 3.40 7.13
C LYS A 259 -27.15 2.02 7.21
N HIS A 260 -27.21 1.46 8.43
CA HIS A 260 -27.63 0.09 8.65
C HIS A 260 -28.47 -0.05 9.91
N SER A 261 -29.51 -0.89 9.85
CA SER A 261 -30.28 -1.31 11.02
C SER A 261 -29.71 -2.61 11.57
N VAL A 262 -29.33 -2.63 12.84
CA VAL A 262 -28.63 -3.78 13.45
C VAL A 262 -29.58 -4.97 13.66
N GLY A 263 -29.12 -6.16 13.29
CA GLY A 263 -29.79 -7.44 13.54
C GLY A 263 -29.39 -8.11 14.88
N PRO A 264 -29.78 -9.38 15.10
CA PRO A 264 -29.53 -10.10 16.35
C PRO A 264 -28.04 -10.48 16.57
N ALA A 265 -27.23 -10.47 15.51
CA ALA A 265 -25.78 -10.63 15.59
C ALA A 265 -25.11 -9.55 14.73
N ARG A 266 -23.97 -9.05 15.21
CA ARG A 266 -23.24 -7.93 14.60
C ARG A 266 -21.76 -8.27 14.51
N LEU A 267 -21.20 -8.11 13.31
CA LEU A 267 -19.74 -8.03 13.15
C LEU A 267 -19.28 -6.71 13.73
N LEU A 268 -18.48 -6.71 14.80
CA LEU A 268 -17.94 -5.47 15.35
C LEU A 268 -16.72 -5.03 14.54
N HIS A 269 -15.75 -5.93 14.41
CA HIS A 269 -14.49 -5.65 13.74
C HIS A 269 -13.83 -6.92 13.19
N ALA A 270 -13.19 -6.82 12.04
CA ALA A 270 -12.34 -7.88 11.49
C ALA A 270 -10.91 -7.35 11.21
N THR A 271 -9.93 -7.90 11.92
CA THR A 271 -8.50 -7.60 11.77
C THR A 271 -7.84 -8.67 10.92
N GLY A 272 -7.26 -8.29 9.78
CA GLY A 272 -6.59 -9.21 8.87
C GLY A 272 -7.53 -10.13 8.08
N ALA A 273 -8.84 -9.88 8.14
CA ALA A 273 -9.86 -10.60 7.39
C ALA A 273 -11.08 -9.72 7.09
N ARG A 274 -11.94 -10.23 6.22
CA ARG A 274 -13.33 -9.83 6.05
C ARG A 274 -14.23 -11.03 6.28
N ALA A 275 -15.47 -10.84 6.71
CA ALA A 275 -16.44 -11.90 6.90
C ALA A 275 -17.87 -11.35 6.95
N ARG A 276 -18.86 -12.20 6.69
CA ARG A 276 -20.26 -11.92 6.98
C ARG A 276 -20.71 -12.74 8.18
N VAL A 277 -21.28 -12.07 9.17
CA VAL A 277 -21.81 -12.73 10.38
C VAL A 277 -23.26 -13.11 10.15
N ALA A 278 -23.61 -14.35 10.47
CA ALA A 278 -24.97 -14.84 10.59
C ALA A 278 -25.15 -15.59 11.92
N MET A 279 -26.38 -15.61 12.42
CA MET A 279 -26.76 -16.41 13.57
C MET A 279 -28.02 -17.20 13.21
N ALA A 280 -27.94 -18.52 13.32
CA ALA A 280 -29.04 -19.44 13.06
C ALA A 280 -29.01 -20.56 14.11
N ASP A 281 -30.14 -20.84 14.76
CA ASP A 281 -30.27 -21.93 15.75
C ASP A 281 -29.16 -21.95 16.83
N GLU A 282 -28.84 -20.77 17.41
CA GLU A 282 -27.76 -20.56 18.40
C GLU A 282 -26.33 -20.85 17.88
N LYS A 283 -26.17 -21.05 16.57
CA LYS A 283 -24.89 -21.21 15.90
C LYS A 283 -24.46 -19.90 15.26
N LEU A 284 -23.25 -19.46 15.60
CA LEU A 284 -22.60 -18.31 15.01
C LEU A 284 -21.81 -18.73 13.77
N GLU A 285 -22.15 -18.18 12.61
CA GLU A 285 -21.48 -18.52 11.35
C GLU A 285 -20.81 -17.27 10.75
N LEU A 286 -19.51 -17.40 10.45
CA LEU A 286 -18.77 -16.48 9.60
C LEU A 286 -18.74 -17.05 8.18
N HIS A 287 -19.46 -16.42 7.28
CA HIS A 287 -19.47 -16.75 5.85
C HIS A 287 -18.58 -15.81 5.06
N GLU A 288 -18.16 -16.27 3.88
CA GLU A 288 -17.32 -15.49 2.96
C GLU A 288 -16.08 -14.94 3.67
N ALA A 289 -15.59 -15.66 4.70
CA ALA A 289 -14.43 -15.25 5.45
C ALA A 289 -13.22 -15.33 4.52
N LEU A 290 -12.48 -14.24 4.40
CA LEU A 290 -11.29 -14.15 3.56
C LEU A 290 -10.19 -13.49 4.39
N GLY A 291 -9.03 -14.13 4.46
CA GLY A 291 -7.86 -13.62 5.17
C GLY A 291 -6.56 -13.94 4.43
N VAL A 292 -5.45 -13.44 4.95
CA VAL A 292 -4.13 -13.65 4.34
C VAL A 292 -3.75 -15.14 4.46
N SER A 293 -3.33 -15.73 3.35
CA SER A 293 -2.89 -17.13 3.28
C SER A 293 -1.78 -17.39 4.29
N GLY A 294 -1.90 -18.48 5.06
CA GLY A 294 -0.93 -18.90 6.07
C GLY A 294 -0.79 -17.96 7.26
N GLN A 295 -1.83 -17.15 7.54
CA GLN A 295 -1.88 -16.23 8.66
C GLN A 295 -3.14 -16.46 9.49
N GLU A 296 -3.07 -16.07 10.76
CA GLU A 296 -4.24 -15.96 11.64
C GLU A 296 -4.90 -14.59 11.46
N ALA A 297 -6.23 -14.57 11.41
CA ALA A 297 -7.03 -13.35 11.51
C ALA A 297 -7.95 -13.41 12.72
N SER A 298 -8.33 -12.23 13.22
CA SER A 298 -9.22 -12.09 14.37
C SER A 298 -10.49 -11.34 13.99
N VAL A 299 -11.63 -11.90 14.37
CA VAL A 299 -12.96 -11.35 14.12
C VAL A 299 -13.70 -11.19 15.44
N LEU A 300 -14.04 -9.96 15.79
CA LEU A 300 -14.83 -9.62 16.97
C LEU A 300 -16.31 -9.51 16.57
N VAL A 301 -17.17 -10.26 17.25
CA VAL A 301 -18.61 -10.23 17.00
C VAL A 301 -19.39 -9.99 18.29
N GLN A 302 -20.56 -9.40 18.15
CA GLN A 302 -21.58 -9.34 19.19
C GLN A 302 -22.69 -10.33 18.85
N ALA A 303 -22.92 -11.30 19.73
CA ALA A 303 -23.93 -12.34 19.55
C ALA A 303 -24.42 -12.89 20.90
N SER A 304 -25.69 -13.27 20.97
CA SER A 304 -26.29 -13.85 22.17
C SER A 304 -25.87 -15.32 22.34
N SER A 305 -24.94 -15.57 23.26
CA SER A 305 -24.54 -16.90 23.78
C SER A 305 -24.53 -18.05 22.75
N PRO A 306 -23.67 -18.01 21.72
CA PRO A 306 -23.58 -19.09 20.74
C PRO A 306 -23.18 -20.42 21.40
N SER A 307 -23.90 -21.48 21.07
CA SER A 307 -23.59 -22.86 21.50
C SER A 307 -22.54 -23.52 20.60
N ALA A 308 -22.38 -23.01 19.37
CA ALA A 308 -21.37 -23.42 18.41
C ALA A 308 -20.96 -22.25 17.51
N ALA A 309 -19.76 -22.33 16.91
CA ALA A 309 -19.30 -21.38 15.93
C ALA A 309 -18.60 -22.06 14.74
N ALA A 310 -18.73 -21.48 13.55
CA ALA A 310 -18.05 -21.96 12.36
C ALA A 310 -17.56 -20.82 11.47
N VAL A 311 -16.45 -21.04 10.76
CA VAL A 311 -15.91 -20.13 9.74
C VAL A 311 -15.81 -20.87 8.42
N ASN A 312 -16.52 -20.41 7.39
CA ASN A 312 -16.60 -21.06 6.08
C ASN A 312 -16.89 -22.57 6.16
N GLY A 313 -17.73 -22.98 7.11
CA GLY A 313 -18.10 -24.38 7.35
C GLY A 313 -17.16 -25.15 8.28
N VAL A 314 -15.95 -24.64 8.57
CA VAL A 314 -15.02 -25.24 9.54
C VAL A 314 -15.51 -24.96 10.96
N GLN A 315 -15.71 -26.00 11.76
CA GLN A 315 -16.18 -25.87 13.14
C GLN A 315 -15.06 -25.33 14.03
N CYS A 316 -15.37 -24.32 14.84
CA CYS A 316 -14.41 -23.73 15.75
C CYS A 316 -14.37 -24.46 17.08
N THR A 317 -13.18 -24.56 17.65
CA THR A 317 -13.00 -25.06 19.01
C THR A 317 -13.42 -23.97 20.01
N LEU A 318 -14.17 -24.36 21.04
CA LEU A 318 -14.56 -23.47 22.12
C LEU A 318 -13.38 -23.32 23.10
N GLY A 319 -12.92 -22.08 23.31
CA GLY A 319 -11.97 -21.77 24.38
C GLY A 319 -12.59 -21.90 25.76
N ALA A 320 -11.75 -22.19 26.76
CA ALA A 320 -12.20 -22.39 28.14
C ALA A 320 -12.52 -21.07 28.86
N ALA A 321 -13.75 -20.54 28.76
CA ALA A 321 -14.27 -19.45 29.64
C ALA A 321 -15.80 -19.21 29.50
N PRO A 322 -16.46 -18.46 30.41
CA PRO A 322 -17.82 -18.75 30.90
C PRO A 322 -18.99 -18.36 29.97
N MET A 323 -20.12 -19.06 30.16
CA MET A 323 -21.38 -19.06 29.37
C MET A 323 -22.19 -17.74 29.31
N ARG A 324 -21.59 -16.54 29.48
CA ARG A 324 -22.34 -15.26 29.49
C ARG A 324 -21.63 -14.08 28.82
N ALA A 325 -20.80 -14.32 27.80
CA ALA A 325 -20.25 -13.22 27.02
C ALA A 325 -21.24 -12.71 25.97
N ALA A 326 -21.41 -11.38 25.86
CA ALA A 326 -22.15 -10.73 24.79
C ALA A 326 -21.29 -10.49 23.53
N ARG A 327 -19.97 -10.57 23.69
CA ARG A 327 -18.96 -10.39 22.65
C ARG A 327 -18.04 -11.59 22.58
N TRP A 328 -17.63 -11.93 21.36
CA TRP A 328 -16.84 -13.12 21.08
C TRP A 328 -15.75 -12.79 20.07
N GLN A 329 -14.54 -13.23 20.36
CA GLN A 329 -13.40 -13.18 19.44
C GLN A 329 -13.26 -14.54 18.76
N ILE A 330 -13.44 -14.58 17.43
CA ILE A 330 -13.12 -15.74 16.60
C ILE A 330 -11.74 -15.52 16.00
N ARG A 331 -10.81 -16.45 16.25
CA ARG A 331 -9.51 -16.52 15.59
C ARG A 331 -9.55 -17.60 14.54
N ALA A 332 -9.23 -17.27 13.29
CA ALA A 332 -9.23 -18.22 12.18
C ALA A 332 -7.85 -18.24 11.51
N HIS A 333 -7.27 -19.43 11.37
CA HIS A 333 -6.05 -19.63 10.60
C HIS A 333 -6.41 -20.00 9.16
N PHE A 334 -5.96 -19.20 8.20
CA PHE A 334 -6.22 -19.39 6.79
C PHE A 334 -5.17 -20.30 6.15
N ALA A 335 -5.63 -21.29 5.39
CA ALA A 335 -4.79 -22.36 4.86
C ALA A 335 -3.80 -21.87 3.80
N GLY A 336 -2.67 -22.56 3.68
CA GLY A 336 -1.66 -22.29 2.66
C GLY A 336 -0.38 -21.65 3.23
N PRO A 337 0.60 -21.34 2.35
CA PRO A 337 1.84 -20.70 2.76
C PRO A 337 1.61 -19.24 3.16
N SER A 338 2.42 -18.72 4.08
CA SER A 338 2.39 -17.31 4.46
C SER A 338 2.79 -16.43 3.27
N MET A 339 1.85 -15.61 2.80
CA MET A 339 2.01 -14.78 1.59
C MET A 339 1.55 -13.35 1.88
N LEU A 340 2.38 -12.58 2.57
CA LEU A 340 2.15 -11.18 2.87
C LEU A 340 3.04 -10.29 1.97
N GLY A 341 2.45 -9.29 1.33
CA GLY A 341 3.20 -8.25 0.63
C GLY A 341 4.04 -7.44 1.62
N ASN A 342 5.25 -7.04 1.22
CA ASN A 342 6.21 -6.43 2.14
C ASN A 342 6.44 -7.26 3.42
N ALA A 343 6.49 -8.59 3.29
CA ALA A 343 6.82 -9.44 4.45
C ALA A 343 8.24 -9.14 4.95
N PRO A 344 8.44 -9.01 6.28
CA PRO A 344 9.76 -8.85 6.85
C PRO A 344 10.58 -10.13 6.66
N VAL A 345 11.86 -10.00 6.28
CA VAL A 345 12.80 -11.13 6.13
C VAL A 345 13.18 -11.72 7.48
N LEU A 346 13.30 -10.85 8.48
CA LEU A 346 13.60 -11.17 9.87
C LEU A 346 12.62 -10.42 10.79
N PRO A 347 12.43 -10.85 12.05
CA PRO A 347 11.64 -10.08 13.02
C PRO A 347 12.08 -8.62 13.09
N LEU A 348 11.13 -7.70 13.17
CA LEU A 348 11.40 -6.25 13.16
C LEU A 348 12.45 -5.87 14.23
N PRO A 349 13.37 -4.93 13.94
CA PRO A 349 14.35 -4.49 14.91
C PRO A 349 13.68 -3.80 16.11
N SER A 350 14.38 -3.76 17.25
CA SER A 350 13.95 -2.94 18.39
C SER A 350 13.83 -1.46 17.97
N LYS A 351 12.87 -0.73 18.54
CA LYS A 351 12.72 0.72 18.33
C LYS A 351 13.99 1.50 18.70
N ASP A 352 14.78 0.98 19.64
CA ASP A 352 16.05 1.56 20.09
C ASP A 352 17.27 1.17 19.23
N PHE A 353 17.06 0.45 18.12
CA PHE A 353 18.15 0.07 17.22
C PHE A 353 18.78 1.31 16.57
N THR A 354 20.08 1.47 16.75
CA THR A 354 20.85 2.65 16.32
C THR A 354 22.00 2.30 15.37
N GLY A 355 21.94 1.14 14.71
CA GLY A 355 22.96 0.66 13.77
C GLY A 355 23.78 -0.51 14.31
N GLY A 356 24.78 -0.94 13.53
CA GLY A 356 25.55 -2.16 13.81
C GLY A 356 24.98 -3.38 13.09
N TRP A 357 25.18 -4.57 13.66
CA TRP A 357 24.76 -5.84 13.05
C TRP A 357 23.30 -6.15 13.35
N TYR A 358 22.53 -6.39 12.29
CA TYR A 358 21.20 -6.95 12.32
C TYR A 358 21.24 -8.31 11.60
N ASN A 359 21.01 -9.40 12.33
CA ASN A 359 21.24 -10.75 11.85
C ASN A 359 20.13 -11.73 12.24
N GLY A 360 20.06 -12.84 11.53
CA GLY A 360 19.06 -13.88 11.77
C GLY A 360 19.09 -14.96 10.69
N THR A 361 18.11 -15.85 10.77
CA THR A 361 17.92 -16.93 9.79
C THR A 361 16.55 -16.78 9.15
N PHE A 362 16.47 -16.96 7.84
CA PHE A 362 15.22 -16.92 7.10
C PHE A 362 15.12 -18.06 6.10
N LYS A 363 13.89 -18.37 5.69
CA LYS A 363 13.57 -19.22 4.54
C LYS A 363 12.74 -18.43 3.53
N ILE A 364 12.99 -18.64 2.25
CA ILE A 364 12.14 -18.08 1.19
C ILE A 364 11.05 -19.12 0.89
N PRO A 365 9.75 -18.79 1.05
CA PRO A 365 8.68 -19.70 0.70
C PRO A 365 8.72 -20.08 -0.78
N GLN A 366 8.52 -21.35 -1.11
CA GLN A 366 8.40 -21.83 -2.49
C GLN A 366 7.27 -21.11 -3.25
N ALA A 367 6.25 -20.65 -2.52
CA ALA A 367 5.14 -19.88 -3.04
C ALA A 367 5.55 -18.52 -3.62
N TYR A 368 6.64 -17.90 -3.14
CA TYR A 368 7.15 -16.64 -3.68
C TYR A 368 7.62 -16.84 -5.12
N PHE A 369 8.50 -17.83 -5.34
CA PHE A 369 8.95 -18.18 -6.69
C PHE A 369 7.82 -18.66 -7.60
N LYS A 370 6.79 -19.31 -7.04
CA LYS A 370 5.58 -19.67 -7.80
C LYS A 370 4.82 -18.43 -8.27
N GLN A 371 4.63 -17.43 -7.40
CA GLN A 371 3.98 -16.16 -7.75
C GLN A 371 4.78 -15.42 -8.82
N LEU A 372 6.11 -15.29 -8.66
CA LEU A 372 6.99 -14.63 -9.63
C LEU A 372 6.96 -15.33 -11.00
N LYS A 373 6.98 -16.68 -11.01
CA LYS A 373 6.88 -17.46 -12.26
C LYS A 373 5.51 -17.32 -12.92
N ALA A 374 4.44 -17.31 -12.13
CA ALA A 374 3.09 -17.07 -12.65
C ALA A 374 3.02 -15.68 -13.29
N ARG A 375 3.55 -14.64 -12.61
CA ARG A 375 3.64 -13.28 -13.14
C ARG A 375 4.45 -13.21 -14.43
N ALA A 376 5.59 -13.90 -14.50
CA ALA A 376 6.40 -13.99 -15.72
C ALA A 376 5.66 -14.66 -16.90
N THR A 377 4.63 -15.46 -16.61
CA THR A 377 3.78 -16.09 -17.63
C THR A 377 2.66 -15.16 -18.07
N THR A 378 2.08 -14.38 -17.14
CA THR A 378 0.97 -13.47 -17.42
C THR A 378 1.40 -12.12 -17.98
N TYR A 379 2.61 -11.66 -17.65
CA TYR A 379 3.19 -10.40 -18.09
C TYR A 379 4.63 -10.62 -18.63
N PRO A 380 4.81 -11.32 -19.76
CA PRO A 380 6.11 -11.76 -20.27
C PRO A 380 6.84 -10.66 -21.06
N ILE A 381 7.01 -9.48 -20.46
CA ILE A 381 7.73 -8.37 -21.10
C ILE A 381 9.21 -8.73 -21.26
N PRO A 382 9.83 -8.49 -22.45
CA PRO A 382 11.23 -8.78 -22.69
C PRO A 382 12.15 -7.70 -22.09
N TRP A 383 12.25 -7.69 -20.77
CA TRP A 383 13.08 -6.75 -19.99
C TRP A 383 14.55 -6.78 -20.41
N THR A 384 15.18 -5.61 -20.47
CA THR A 384 16.63 -5.50 -20.73
C THR A 384 17.43 -5.55 -19.42
N HIS A 385 18.58 -6.22 -19.47
CA HIS A 385 19.53 -6.33 -18.34
C HIS A 385 20.91 -5.74 -18.67
N SER A 386 21.00 -4.99 -19.78
CA SER A 386 22.23 -4.31 -20.20
C SER A 386 21.92 -3.18 -21.18
N ALA A 387 22.73 -2.12 -21.12
CA ALA A 387 22.65 -0.98 -22.03
C ALA A 387 23.18 -1.25 -23.45
N SER A 388 23.47 -2.50 -23.80
CA SER A 388 23.97 -2.90 -25.13
C SER A 388 23.15 -4.02 -25.79
N GLY A 389 22.17 -4.60 -25.07
CA GLY A 389 21.52 -5.86 -25.45
C GLY A 389 20.35 -5.76 -26.43
N CYS A 390 19.81 -4.56 -26.70
CA CYS A 390 18.59 -4.41 -27.50
C CYS A 390 18.81 -3.89 -28.94
N GLY A 391 20.07 -3.81 -29.40
CA GLY A 391 20.39 -3.48 -30.79
C GLY A 391 20.04 -2.05 -31.23
N GLN A 392 19.69 -1.19 -30.28
CA GLN A 392 19.38 0.23 -30.52
C GLN A 392 20.50 1.12 -29.96
N PRO A 393 20.78 2.29 -30.56
CA PRO A 393 21.80 3.23 -30.07
C PRO A 393 21.55 3.75 -28.65
N HIS A 394 20.31 3.63 -28.16
CA HIS A 394 19.83 4.18 -26.88
C HIS A 394 19.23 3.10 -25.99
N CYS A 395 19.88 1.93 -25.96
CA CYS A 395 19.40 0.83 -25.16
C CYS A 395 19.50 1.14 -23.67
N VAL A 396 18.38 1.00 -22.96
CA VAL A 396 18.31 1.22 -21.51
C VAL A 396 18.35 -0.12 -20.79
N ASP A 397 18.85 -0.12 -19.56
CA ASP A 397 18.90 -1.31 -18.70
C ASP A 397 17.72 -1.25 -17.72
N ASP A 398 16.62 -1.93 -18.05
CA ASP A 398 15.39 -1.93 -17.25
C ASP A 398 15.66 -2.42 -15.82
N SER A 399 16.67 -3.28 -15.63
CA SER A 399 17.01 -3.84 -14.32
C SER A 399 17.57 -2.83 -13.32
N LYS A 400 17.96 -1.63 -13.78
CA LYS A 400 18.42 -0.53 -12.91
C LYS A 400 17.28 0.19 -12.19
N ALA A 401 16.06 0.19 -12.74
CA ALA A 401 14.88 0.65 -12.03
C ALA A 401 14.27 -0.53 -11.26
N THR A 402 14.19 -0.42 -9.94
CA THR A 402 13.67 -1.51 -9.10
C THR A 402 12.19 -1.81 -9.32
N TRP A 403 11.47 -0.85 -9.90
CA TRP A 403 10.02 -0.89 -10.13
C TRP A 403 9.59 -1.49 -11.48
N LEU A 404 10.52 -1.76 -12.41
CA LEU A 404 10.18 -2.24 -13.76
C LEU A 404 10.06 -3.74 -13.91
N ILE A 405 10.91 -4.53 -13.28
CA ILE A 405 10.93 -5.98 -13.51
C ILE A 405 10.21 -6.67 -12.33
N PRO A 406 8.88 -6.82 -12.38
CA PRO A 406 8.09 -7.29 -11.24
C PRO A 406 8.28 -8.79 -10.98
N THR A 407 9.06 -9.48 -11.80
CA THR A 407 9.38 -10.91 -11.66
C THR A 407 10.64 -11.17 -10.83
N ARG A 408 11.34 -10.13 -10.39
CA ARG A 408 12.49 -10.22 -9.48
C ARG A 408 12.03 -10.35 -8.04
N LEU A 409 12.69 -11.17 -7.24
CA LEU A 409 12.60 -11.13 -5.78
C LEU A 409 13.66 -10.19 -5.23
N LEU A 410 13.26 -9.04 -4.67
CA LEU A 410 14.21 -8.09 -4.08
C LEU A 410 14.11 -8.14 -2.55
N MET A 411 15.26 -8.11 -1.89
CA MET A 411 15.37 -7.89 -0.44
C MET A 411 15.85 -6.46 -0.21
N ALA A 412 14.98 -5.61 0.33
CA ALA A 412 15.27 -4.20 0.57
C ALA A 412 15.64 -3.93 2.02
N ALA A 413 16.66 -3.09 2.24
CA ALA A 413 16.93 -2.51 3.56
C ALA A 413 16.10 -1.24 3.73
N SER A 414 15.05 -1.31 4.54
CA SER A 414 14.15 -0.19 4.75
C SER A 414 14.71 0.77 5.78
N VAL A 415 15.37 1.82 5.29
CA VAL A 415 15.95 2.91 6.09
C VAL A 415 15.25 4.20 5.73
N VAL A 416 14.77 4.93 6.75
CA VAL A 416 14.16 6.24 6.61
C VAL A 416 15.23 7.28 6.28
N HIS A 417 14.95 8.14 5.29
CA HIS A 417 15.90 9.10 4.74
C HIS A 417 17.27 8.47 4.42
N PRO A 418 17.29 7.46 3.54
CA PRO A 418 18.54 6.78 3.20
C PRO A 418 19.46 7.76 2.46
N ALA A 419 20.77 7.60 2.63
CA ALA A 419 21.76 8.38 1.89
C ALA A 419 22.68 7.45 1.10
N ALA A 420 22.98 7.81 -0.15
CA ALA A 420 23.71 6.94 -1.08
C ALA A 420 25.15 6.63 -0.61
N ASP A 421 25.73 7.49 0.23
CA ASP A 421 27.06 7.34 0.83
C ASP A 421 27.07 6.47 2.10
N MET A 422 25.89 6.05 2.61
CA MET A 422 25.81 5.09 3.72
C MET A 422 26.53 3.79 3.36
N GLN A 423 27.39 3.33 4.27
CA GLN A 423 28.16 2.10 4.11
C GLN A 423 27.41 0.93 4.74
N LEU A 424 26.70 0.15 3.92
CA LEU A 424 26.02 -1.06 4.35
C LEU A 424 26.81 -2.29 3.87
N ARG A 425 26.85 -3.34 4.69
CA ARG A 425 27.46 -4.62 4.32
C ARG A 425 26.48 -5.75 4.57
N LEU A 426 26.19 -6.53 3.53
CA LEU A 426 25.30 -7.68 3.61
C LEU A 426 26.12 -8.97 3.52
N LEU A 427 25.94 -9.86 4.49
CA LEU A 427 26.47 -11.22 4.45
C LEU A 427 25.31 -12.20 4.32
N LEU A 428 25.47 -13.17 3.41
CA LEU A 428 24.63 -14.36 3.30
C LEU A 428 25.50 -15.60 3.52
N ASP A 429 25.13 -16.43 4.49
CA ASP A 429 25.87 -17.61 4.92
C ASP A 429 27.36 -17.30 5.21
N GLY A 430 27.61 -16.16 5.85
CA GLY A 430 28.94 -15.67 6.20
C GLY A 430 29.75 -15.09 5.04
N LYS A 431 29.21 -15.06 3.81
CA LYS A 431 29.85 -14.48 2.63
C LYS A 431 29.27 -13.12 2.32
N GLU A 432 30.13 -12.13 2.13
CA GLU A 432 29.70 -10.79 1.70
C GLU A 432 29.11 -10.84 0.29
N VAL A 433 27.91 -10.27 0.13
CA VAL A 433 27.21 -10.13 -1.14
C VAL A 433 26.94 -8.65 -1.41
N PRO A 434 27.00 -8.20 -2.67
CA PRO A 434 26.85 -6.79 -2.99
C PRO A 434 25.41 -6.32 -2.75
N LEU A 435 25.27 -5.15 -2.12
CA LEU A 435 24.03 -4.37 -2.12
C LEU A 435 24.05 -3.39 -3.27
N ALA A 436 23.00 -3.41 -4.09
CA ALA A 436 22.78 -2.42 -5.13
C ALA A 436 22.11 -1.18 -4.53
N ARG A 437 22.35 -0.04 -5.16
CA ARG A 437 21.67 1.23 -4.88
C ARG A 437 20.44 1.33 -5.77
N SER A 438 19.30 1.72 -5.21
CA SER A 438 18.11 2.06 -5.98
C SER A 438 17.91 3.57 -5.99
N TYR A 439 17.54 4.06 -7.16
CA TYR A 439 17.13 5.43 -7.39
C TYR A 439 15.73 5.40 -8.00
N ASN A 440 14.98 6.49 -7.84
CA ASN A 440 13.68 6.64 -8.46
C ASN A 440 13.79 6.69 -10.00
N SER A 441 15.00 6.88 -10.53
CA SER A 441 15.33 6.81 -11.96
C SER A 441 15.89 5.43 -12.38
N ARG A 442 16.07 5.21 -13.68
CA ARG A 442 16.81 4.08 -14.28
C ARG A 442 18.32 4.24 -14.14
N GLY A 443 18.76 4.32 -12.90
CA GLY A 443 20.18 4.30 -12.54
C GLY A 443 20.91 5.62 -12.73
N ARG A 444 20.20 6.74 -12.87
CA ARG A 444 20.82 8.07 -12.78
C ARG A 444 21.03 8.39 -11.30
N GLU A 445 22.30 8.46 -10.89
CA GLU A 445 22.69 8.62 -9.48
C GLU A 445 22.50 10.07 -8.98
N LEU A 446 21.25 10.49 -8.79
CA LEU A 446 20.92 11.76 -8.16
C LEU A 446 20.61 11.56 -6.68
N HIS A 447 21.28 12.32 -5.81
CA HIS A 447 21.06 12.27 -4.36
C HIS A 447 19.58 12.50 -4.00
N SER A 448 18.92 13.44 -4.67
CA SER A 448 17.50 13.76 -4.46
C SER A 448 16.52 12.67 -4.87
N CYS A 449 16.99 11.62 -5.55
CA CYS A 449 16.17 10.51 -6.06
C CYS A 449 16.56 9.16 -5.43
N PHE A 450 17.46 9.15 -4.44
CA PHE A 450 17.91 7.90 -3.85
C PHE A 450 16.80 7.25 -3.01
N LEU A 451 16.49 5.98 -3.30
CA LEU A 451 15.41 5.24 -2.65
C LEU A 451 15.92 4.28 -1.56
N GLY A 452 17.17 3.83 -1.67
CA GLY A 452 17.79 2.96 -0.67
C GLY A 452 18.63 1.84 -1.28
N PHE A 453 18.76 0.75 -0.52
CA PHE A 453 19.63 -0.38 -0.85
C PHE A 453 18.83 -1.66 -0.98
N TYR A 454 19.22 -2.51 -1.94
CA TYR A 454 18.58 -3.79 -2.16
C TYR A 454 19.56 -4.89 -2.59
N PHE A 455 19.15 -6.13 -2.37
CA PHE A 455 19.79 -7.33 -2.89
C PHE A 455 18.81 -8.08 -3.78
N ASP A 456 19.25 -8.49 -4.97
CA ASP A 456 18.45 -9.33 -5.87
C ASP A 456 18.54 -10.80 -5.45
N ALA A 457 17.50 -11.27 -4.78
CA ALA A 457 17.40 -12.62 -4.26
C ALA A 457 16.80 -13.62 -5.26
N SER A 458 16.58 -13.23 -6.52
CA SER A 458 15.93 -14.08 -7.54
C SER A 458 16.71 -15.37 -7.83
N SER A 459 18.02 -15.40 -7.56
CA SER A 459 18.89 -16.58 -7.73
C SER A 459 18.96 -17.51 -6.51
N LEU A 460 18.36 -17.11 -5.38
CA LEU A 460 18.29 -17.94 -4.18
C LEU A 460 17.30 -19.10 -4.38
N LYS A 461 17.38 -20.11 -3.52
CA LYS A 461 16.54 -21.31 -3.55
C LYS A 461 15.47 -21.21 -2.47
N ALA A 462 14.27 -21.71 -2.78
CA ALA A 462 13.20 -21.84 -1.80
C ALA A 462 13.52 -22.87 -0.71
N GLU A 463 12.81 -22.75 0.42
CA GLU A 463 12.77 -23.75 1.51
C GLU A 463 14.11 -24.13 2.13
N ARG A 464 15.13 -23.32 1.87
CA ARG A 464 16.47 -23.44 2.46
C ARG A 464 16.65 -22.37 3.54
N ASP A 465 17.28 -22.76 4.63
CA ASP A 465 17.78 -21.82 5.64
C ASP A 465 18.95 -21.00 5.09
N TYR A 466 18.82 -19.68 5.20
CA TYR A 466 19.85 -18.69 4.92
C TYR A 466 20.17 -17.91 6.17
N HIS A 467 21.45 -17.77 6.51
CA HIS A 467 21.90 -16.88 7.56
C HIS A 467 22.21 -15.51 6.97
N VAL A 468 21.49 -14.48 7.39
CA VAL A 468 21.72 -13.10 6.95
C VAL A 468 22.32 -12.27 8.07
N ALA A 469 23.27 -11.40 7.71
CA ALA A 469 23.75 -10.35 8.59
C ALA A 469 23.92 -9.06 7.78
N LEU A 470 23.17 -8.03 8.15
CA LEU A 470 23.29 -6.68 7.60
C LEU A 470 24.03 -5.81 8.63
N ASN A 471 25.15 -5.22 8.25
CA ASN A 471 25.81 -4.17 9.02
C ASN A 471 25.33 -2.81 8.52
N LEU A 472 24.82 -1.99 9.44
CA LEU A 472 24.41 -0.62 9.18
C LEU A 472 25.34 0.37 9.88
N PRO A 473 25.54 1.57 9.32
CA PRO A 473 26.24 2.65 10.03
C PRO A 473 25.44 3.07 11.27
N LYS A 474 25.96 4.03 12.05
CA LYS A 474 25.19 4.62 13.15
C LYS A 474 23.95 5.33 12.59
N LEU A 475 22.79 5.01 13.14
CA LEU A 475 21.49 5.54 12.77
C LEU A 475 20.81 6.21 13.96
N GLN A 476 19.78 7.02 13.67
CA GLN A 476 18.84 7.44 14.70
C GLN A 476 17.91 6.28 15.09
N ALA A 477 17.47 6.24 16.35
CA ALA A 477 16.47 5.27 16.80
C ALA A 477 15.19 5.41 15.94
N GLY A 478 14.61 4.29 15.52
CA GLY A 478 13.45 4.25 14.62
C GLY A 478 13.75 4.53 13.15
N GLN A 479 15.00 4.79 12.75
CA GLN A 479 15.35 5.05 11.35
C GLN A 479 15.42 3.77 10.50
N PHE A 480 15.67 2.61 11.10
CA PHE A 480 15.73 1.32 10.40
C PHE A 480 14.51 0.46 10.75
N TYR A 481 13.78 0.06 9.72
CA TYR A 481 12.56 -0.74 9.85
C TYR A 481 12.79 -2.24 9.68
N GLY A 482 13.95 -2.65 9.16
CA GLY A 482 14.28 -4.05 8.91
C GLY A 482 14.60 -4.34 7.45
N LEU A 483 14.67 -5.64 7.16
CA LEU A 483 14.78 -6.17 5.81
C LEU A 483 13.40 -6.63 5.35
N PHE A 484 12.99 -6.27 4.14
CA PHE A 484 11.67 -6.62 3.61
C PHE A 484 11.77 -7.24 2.21
N TRP A 485 10.93 -8.23 1.96
CA TRP A 485 10.72 -8.75 0.61
C TRP A 485 9.88 -7.76 -0.21
N GLN A 486 10.38 -7.41 -1.39
CA GLN A 486 9.67 -6.59 -2.36
C GLN A 486 9.28 -7.46 -3.57
N ASN A 487 8.38 -6.93 -4.40
CA ASN A 487 7.82 -7.58 -5.59
C ASN A 487 6.96 -8.83 -5.33
N ILE A 488 6.56 -9.06 -4.08
CA ILE A 488 5.61 -10.10 -3.70
C ILE A 488 4.31 -9.43 -3.27
N GLU A 489 3.19 -9.93 -3.79
CA GLU A 489 1.85 -9.44 -3.45
C GLU A 489 1.24 -10.34 -2.37
N THR A 490 0.43 -9.72 -1.49
CA THR A 490 -0.39 -10.44 -0.51
C THR A 490 -1.33 -11.41 -1.24
N VAL A 491 -1.41 -12.66 -0.76
CA VAL A 491 -2.38 -13.65 -1.27
C VAL A 491 -3.42 -13.90 -0.19
N TYR A 492 -4.68 -13.69 -0.55
CA TYR A 492 -5.82 -14.01 0.30
C TYR A 492 -6.44 -15.35 -0.08
N THR A 493 -7.08 -16.01 0.88
CA THR A 493 -7.74 -17.31 0.70
C THR A 493 -8.99 -17.39 1.58
N ASP A 494 -9.98 -18.14 1.12
CA ASP A 494 -11.20 -18.47 1.86
C ASP A 494 -11.13 -19.85 2.54
N GLN A 495 -10.08 -20.61 2.25
CA GLN A 495 -9.81 -21.90 2.87
C GLN A 495 -9.37 -21.68 4.31
N VAL A 496 -10.18 -22.15 5.27
CA VAL A 496 -9.85 -22.09 6.70
C VAL A 496 -9.26 -23.43 7.11
N GLU A 497 -8.11 -23.40 7.79
CA GLU A 497 -7.45 -24.60 8.32
C GLU A 497 -7.96 -24.93 9.72
N SER A 498 -8.08 -23.91 10.57
CA SER A 498 -8.61 -24.06 11.92
C SER A 498 -9.24 -22.76 12.40
N CYS A 499 -10.14 -22.84 13.38
CA CYS A 499 -10.63 -21.67 14.09
C CYS A 499 -10.91 -21.97 15.57
N THR A 500 -10.80 -20.95 16.39
CA THR A 500 -11.10 -20.97 17.83
C THR A 500 -12.02 -19.81 18.17
N ILE A 501 -13.03 -20.04 19.00
CA ILE A 501 -13.90 -18.99 19.55
C ILE A 501 -13.59 -18.77 21.03
N LEU A 502 -13.36 -17.51 21.40
CA LEU A 502 -13.05 -17.06 22.75
C LEU A 502 -14.10 -16.03 23.18
N PRO A 503 -14.59 -16.04 24.43
CA PRO A 503 -15.33 -14.91 24.96
C PRO A 503 -14.39 -13.69 24.99
N ASP A 504 -14.91 -12.53 24.60
CA ASP A 504 -14.20 -11.27 24.75
C ASP A 504 -14.05 -10.99 26.26
N GLY A 505 -12.86 -11.23 26.80
CA GLY A 505 -12.58 -10.97 28.21
C GLY A 505 -12.48 -9.47 28.44
N ASP A 506 -13.09 -8.95 29.51
CA ASP A 506 -12.89 -7.57 29.97
C ASP A 506 -11.40 -7.21 29.88
N HIS A 507 -11.10 -6.23 29.02
CA HIS A 507 -9.76 -5.79 28.66
C HIS A 507 -8.76 -5.84 29.84
N ILE A 508 -7.89 -6.86 29.87
CA ILE A 508 -6.53 -6.61 30.34
C ILE A 508 -5.86 -5.94 29.15
N SER A 509 -5.63 -4.65 29.30
CA SER A 509 -4.80 -3.84 28.42
C SER A 509 -3.46 -4.56 28.18
N GLU A 510 -3.34 -5.30 27.09
CA GLU A 510 -2.04 -5.53 26.49
C GLU A 510 -1.58 -4.18 25.94
N ARG A 511 -0.78 -3.49 26.76
CA ARG A 511 0.17 -2.50 26.28
C ARG A 511 1.04 -3.17 25.24
N ILE A 512 0.61 -3.09 23.98
CA ILE A 512 1.52 -3.20 22.85
C ILE A 512 2.28 -1.87 22.82
N VAL A 513 3.47 -1.89 23.42
CA VAL A 513 4.46 -0.81 23.35
C VAL A 513 5.18 -0.87 22.02
#